data_AF-A0A4Y8LWU5-F1
#
_entry.id   AF-A0A4Y8LWU5-F1
#
_cell.length_a   1.000
_cell.length_b   1.000
_cell.length_c   1.000
_cell.angle_alpha   90.00
_cell.angle_beta   90.00
_cell.angle_gamma   90.00
#
_symmetry.space_group_name_H-M   'P 1'
#
loop_
_entity.id
_entity.type
_entity.pdbx_description
1 polymer ?
#
loop_
_entity_poly.entity_id
_entity_poly.type
_entity_poly.pdbx_seq_one_letter_code
_entity_poly.pdbx_strand_id
1 'polypeptide(L)'
;MTLHYLARALLLAGFAFFIVHLVRTGNLNLYIASRMQFIVKLSALGLYAVAAQQFYAAIRTWMDKKSDELSCDCNHEMPSTWGKSLLLYGWFALPLILGYAVPDGLLSSSMASAKGVQFAPQQIVKPSADLSAQEDTAPEDTPEAASEPSSSTAVPGDSNEDAALDILFPTDEFTESYAKFGKMLVQQDLIKVTDKQFIETLTTLDLYRTAFIGKTIQLSGFVYREEAMGKQQFGVSRFAISCCSADASPYGVMANFGRASTLANDEWVTVTGKLETTQYNDIEIIQINVTKVVKIAPPEDPYVSPDLDFGLE
;
A
#
# COMPACT_ATOMS: atom_id res chain seq x y z
N MET A 1 -41.20 -4.18 -17.39
CA MET A 1 -40.07 -4.09 -18.34
C MET A 1 -39.43 -2.69 -18.31
N THR A 2 -40.13 -1.63 -18.74
CA THR A 2 -39.65 -0.23 -18.72
C THR A 2 -39.05 0.23 -17.39
N LEU A 3 -39.73 -0.05 -16.26
CA LEU A 3 -39.25 0.33 -14.91
C LEU A 3 -37.89 -0.30 -14.56
N HIS A 4 -37.62 -1.53 -15.00
CA HIS A 4 -36.34 -2.21 -14.74
C HIS A 4 -35.21 -1.64 -15.59
N TYR A 5 -35.47 -1.32 -16.88
CA TYR A 5 -34.50 -0.64 -17.74
C TYR A 5 -34.15 0.74 -17.17
N LEU A 6 -35.15 1.49 -16.70
CA LEU A 6 -34.93 2.80 -16.08
C LEU A 6 -34.15 2.69 -14.77
N ALA A 7 -34.50 1.74 -13.88
CA ALA A 7 -33.79 1.53 -12.62
C ALA A 7 -32.32 1.16 -12.84
N ARG A 8 -32.03 0.25 -13.78
CA ARG A 8 -30.65 -0.12 -14.17
C ARG A 8 -29.89 1.07 -14.75
N ALA A 9 -30.52 1.83 -15.65
CA ALA A 9 -29.92 3.02 -16.24
C ALA A 9 -29.55 4.05 -15.18
N LEU A 10 -30.46 4.33 -14.22
CA LEU A 10 -30.22 5.29 -13.13
C LEU A 10 -29.09 4.82 -12.20
N LEU A 11 -29.04 3.55 -11.82
CA LEU A 11 -27.97 3.02 -10.98
C LEU A 11 -26.59 3.11 -11.67
N LEU A 12 -26.50 2.67 -12.93
CA LEU A 12 -25.25 2.71 -13.70
C LEU A 12 -24.79 4.15 -13.94
N ALA A 13 -25.71 5.06 -14.29
CA ALA A 13 -25.42 6.47 -14.43
C ALA A 13 -24.97 7.09 -13.08
N GLY A 14 -25.57 6.67 -11.97
CA GLY A 14 -25.17 7.10 -10.63
C GLY A 14 -23.73 6.74 -10.28
N PHE A 15 -23.31 5.49 -10.53
CA PHE A 15 -21.93 5.06 -10.35
C PHE A 15 -20.96 5.78 -11.30
N ALA A 16 -21.32 5.93 -12.59
CA ALA A 16 -20.50 6.66 -13.54
C ALA A 16 -20.31 8.12 -13.12
N PHE A 17 -21.39 8.79 -12.69
CA PHE A 17 -21.35 10.15 -12.18
C PHE A 17 -20.51 10.27 -10.90
N PHE A 18 -20.58 9.26 -10.02
CA PHE A 18 -19.78 9.24 -8.79
C PHE A 18 -18.29 9.19 -9.08
N ILE A 19 -17.87 8.31 -10.00
CA ILE A 19 -16.48 8.23 -10.43
C ILE A 19 -16.04 9.56 -11.07
N VAL A 20 -16.86 10.14 -11.94
CA VAL A 20 -16.57 11.44 -12.56
C VAL A 20 -16.47 12.55 -11.53
N HIS A 21 -17.30 12.53 -10.49
CA HIS A 21 -17.24 13.46 -9.38
C HIS A 21 -15.90 13.35 -8.65
N LEU A 22 -15.50 12.13 -8.23
CA LEU A 22 -14.21 11.88 -7.55
C LEU A 22 -13.00 12.28 -8.41
N VAL A 23 -13.07 12.05 -9.73
CA VAL A 23 -12.01 12.46 -10.66
C VAL A 23 -11.90 13.99 -10.73
N ARG A 24 -13.03 14.70 -10.72
CA ARG A 24 -13.05 16.17 -10.83
C ARG A 24 -12.69 16.87 -9.53
N THR A 25 -13.06 16.31 -8.39
CA THR A 25 -12.67 16.85 -7.07
C THR A 25 -11.23 16.54 -6.71
N GLY A 26 -10.58 15.64 -7.46
CA GLY A 26 -9.22 15.20 -7.17
C GLY A 26 -9.15 14.21 -6.02
N ASN A 27 -10.28 13.70 -5.53
CA ASN A 27 -10.36 12.79 -4.39
C ASN A 27 -10.19 11.31 -4.78
N LEU A 28 -10.10 10.99 -6.09
CA LEU A 28 -9.96 9.60 -6.55
C LEU A 28 -8.72 8.90 -5.97
N ASN A 29 -7.62 9.64 -5.81
CA ASN A 29 -6.38 9.20 -5.15
C ASN A 29 -6.60 8.72 -3.70
N LEU A 30 -7.62 9.23 -2.99
CA LEU A 30 -7.95 8.84 -1.62
C LEU A 30 -8.55 7.42 -1.54
N TYR A 31 -8.98 6.86 -2.67
CA TYR A 31 -9.62 5.55 -2.75
C TYR A 31 -8.79 4.52 -3.50
N ILE A 32 -7.97 4.94 -4.46
CA ILE A 32 -7.34 4.02 -5.40
C ILE A 32 -5.91 4.42 -5.75
N ALA A 33 -5.06 3.41 -5.93
CA ALA A 33 -3.67 3.61 -6.34
C ALA A 33 -3.59 4.35 -7.67
N SER A 34 -2.62 5.25 -7.81
CA SER A 34 -2.44 6.11 -8.99
C SER A 34 -2.47 5.32 -10.32
N ARG A 35 -1.85 4.14 -10.35
CA ARG A 35 -1.83 3.24 -11.52
C ARG A 35 -3.22 2.75 -11.94
N MET A 36 -4.10 2.44 -10.98
CA MET A 36 -5.44 1.90 -11.26
C MET A 36 -6.44 2.99 -11.67
N GLN A 37 -6.12 4.27 -11.45
CA GLN A 37 -7.00 5.38 -11.80
C GLN A 37 -7.36 5.39 -13.29
N PHE A 38 -6.43 5.01 -14.17
CA PHE A 38 -6.71 4.97 -15.60
C PHE A 38 -7.82 3.96 -15.94
N ILE A 39 -7.75 2.76 -15.36
CA ILE A 39 -8.75 1.70 -15.58
C ILE A 39 -10.10 2.13 -15.02
N VAL A 40 -10.13 2.77 -13.84
CA VAL A 40 -11.38 3.28 -13.25
C VAL A 40 -11.98 4.44 -14.05
N LYS A 41 -11.15 5.34 -14.59
CA LYS A 41 -11.62 6.39 -15.50
C LYS A 41 -12.24 5.80 -16.77
N LEU A 42 -11.65 4.73 -17.31
CA LEU A 42 -12.18 4.03 -18.47
C LEU A 42 -13.48 3.26 -18.15
N SER A 43 -13.57 2.66 -16.96
CA SER A 43 -14.78 1.95 -16.52
C SER A 43 -15.97 2.91 -16.39
N ALA A 44 -15.76 4.15 -15.94
CA ALA A 44 -16.81 5.18 -15.90
C ALA A 44 -17.39 5.46 -17.30
N LEU A 45 -16.54 5.49 -18.34
CA LEU A 45 -16.99 5.65 -19.73
C LEU A 45 -17.84 4.46 -20.18
N GLY A 46 -17.41 3.24 -19.87
CA GLY A 46 -18.16 2.02 -20.16
C GLY A 46 -19.53 1.99 -19.45
N LEU A 47 -19.56 2.32 -18.15
CA LEU A 47 -20.79 2.41 -17.36
C LEU A 47 -21.75 3.44 -17.95
N TYR A 48 -21.23 4.59 -18.41
CA TYR A 48 -22.04 5.62 -19.05
C TYR A 48 -22.65 5.13 -20.38
N ALA A 49 -21.88 4.43 -21.22
CA ALA A 49 -22.37 3.87 -22.48
C ALA A 49 -23.48 2.83 -22.25
N VAL A 50 -23.31 1.93 -21.29
CA VAL A 50 -24.34 0.93 -20.94
C VAL A 50 -25.58 1.63 -20.34
N ALA A 51 -25.41 2.63 -19.49
CA ALA A 51 -26.51 3.41 -18.94
C ALA A 51 -27.33 4.11 -20.04
N ALA A 52 -26.65 4.72 -21.02
CA ALA A 52 -27.30 5.36 -22.17
C ALA A 52 -28.07 4.35 -23.04
N GLN A 53 -27.51 3.16 -23.28
CA GLN A 53 -28.20 2.09 -24.01
C GLN A 53 -29.46 1.62 -23.25
N GLN A 54 -29.35 1.37 -21.95
CA GLN A 54 -30.49 0.94 -21.10
C GLN A 54 -31.58 2.03 -21.05
N PHE A 55 -31.18 3.30 -20.99
CA PHE A 55 -32.10 4.43 -21.05
C PHE A 55 -32.81 4.53 -22.40
N TYR A 56 -32.09 4.36 -23.51
CA TYR A 56 -32.68 4.30 -24.84
C TYR A 56 -33.68 3.15 -24.99
N ALA A 57 -33.35 1.96 -24.45
CA ALA A 57 -34.28 0.82 -24.42
C ALA A 57 -35.53 1.12 -23.57
N ALA A 58 -35.39 1.84 -22.45
CA ALA A 58 -36.52 2.28 -21.65
C ALA A 58 -37.43 3.25 -22.43
N ILE A 59 -36.86 4.20 -23.18
CA ILE A 59 -37.62 5.13 -24.04
C ILE A 59 -38.33 4.37 -25.15
N ARG A 60 -37.63 3.46 -25.86
CA ARG A 60 -38.21 2.69 -26.96
C ARG A 60 -39.37 1.82 -26.50
N THR A 61 -39.22 1.10 -25.38
CA THR A 61 -40.28 0.26 -24.81
C THR A 61 -41.44 1.06 -24.21
N TRP A 62 -41.25 2.34 -23.92
CA TRP A 62 -42.31 3.25 -23.51
C TRP A 62 -43.05 3.86 -24.72
N MET A 63 -42.34 4.14 -25.80
CA MET A 63 -42.90 4.70 -27.05
C MET A 63 -43.62 3.64 -27.92
N ASP A 64 -43.01 2.47 -28.13
CA ASP A 64 -43.63 1.36 -28.84
C ASP A 64 -44.52 0.55 -27.88
N LYS A 65 -45.80 0.89 -27.80
CA LYS A 65 -46.79 0.16 -26.99
C LYS A 65 -47.05 -1.29 -27.47
N LYS A 66 -46.43 -1.73 -28.57
CA LYS A 66 -46.51 -3.08 -29.15
C LYS A 66 -45.34 -3.30 -30.12
N SER A 67 -44.30 -3.99 -29.68
CA SER A 67 -43.47 -4.80 -30.56
C SER A 67 -42.72 -5.82 -29.71
N ASP A 68 -43.31 -7.02 -29.63
CA ASP A 68 -42.56 -8.24 -29.39
C ASP A 68 -41.51 -8.41 -30.50
N GLU A 69 -40.38 -9.01 -30.12
CA GLU A 69 -39.28 -9.51 -30.96
C GLU A 69 -38.30 -8.49 -31.57
N LEU A 70 -37.11 -8.42 -30.98
CA LEU A 70 -35.93 -9.19 -31.44
C LEU A 70 -34.73 -8.78 -30.58
N SER A 71 -34.73 -9.13 -29.30
CA SER A 71 -33.51 -9.01 -28.48
C SER A 71 -32.81 -10.37 -28.54
N CYS A 72 -31.59 -10.41 -29.07
CA CYS A 72 -30.73 -11.58 -28.95
C CYS A 72 -30.79 -12.11 -27.52
N ASP A 73 -31.25 -13.35 -27.45
CA ASP A 73 -31.52 -14.16 -26.28
C ASP A 73 -30.28 -14.21 -25.37
N CYS A 74 -30.32 -13.41 -24.31
CA CYS A 74 -29.53 -13.64 -23.11
C CYS A 74 -30.53 -13.62 -21.96
N ASN A 75 -30.87 -14.83 -21.53
CA ASN A 75 -31.89 -15.21 -20.57
C ASN A 75 -31.66 -14.57 -19.17
N HIS A 76 -31.86 -13.25 -19.06
CA HIS A 76 -31.89 -12.54 -17.79
C HIS A 76 -33.34 -12.38 -17.33
N GLU A 77 -33.87 -13.44 -16.70
CA GLU A 77 -35.19 -13.39 -16.07
C GLU A 77 -35.24 -12.25 -15.05
N MET A 78 -36.11 -11.27 -15.30
CA MET A 78 -36.34 -10.17 -14.38
C MET A 78 -37.19 -10.65 -13.20
N PRO A 79 -36.86 -10.25 -11.95
CA PRO A 79 -37.67 -10.62 -10.81
C PRO A 79 -39.11 -10.14 -11.01
N SER A 80 -40.04 -11.08 -11.07
CA SER A 80 -41.46 -10.80 -11.35
C SER A 80 -42.19 -10.10 -10.20
N THR A 81 -41.62 -10.15 -8.98
CA THR A 81 -42.22 -9.54 -7.79
C THR A 81 -41.52 -8.25 -7.39
N TRP A 82 -42.32 -7.25 -7.02
CA TRP A 82 -41.86 -5.93 -6.61
C TRP A 82 -40.89 -5.98 -5.42
N GLY A 83 -41.13 -6.86 -4.43
CA GLY A 83 -40.25 -7.02 -3.26
C GLY A 83 -38.86 -7.58 -3.59
N LYS A 84 -38.77 -8.58 -4.48
CA LYS A 84 -37.47 -9.11 -4.94
C LYS A 84 -36.69 -8.06 -5.73
N SER A 85 -37.40 -7.24 -6.51
CA SER A 85 -36.82 -6.12 -7.24
C SER A 85 -36.26 -5.06 -6.30
N LEU A 86 -37.01 -4.68 -5.27
CA LEU A 86 -36.55 -3.71 -4.27
C LEU A 86 -35.29 -4.19 -3.54
N LEU A 87 -35.25 -5.47 -3.14
CA LEU A 87 -34.09 -6.05 -2.48
C LEU A 87 -32.87 -6.06 -3.41
N LEU A 88 -33.04 -6.51 -4.66
CA LEU A 88 -31.97 -6.57 -5.65
C LEU A 88 -31.40 -5.18 -5.96
N TYR A 89 -32.24 -4.22 -6.34
CA TYR A 89 -31.77 -2.86 -6.68
C TYR A 89 -31.28 -2.11 -5.44
N GLY A 90 -31.91 -2.34 -4.28
CA GLY A 90 -31.47 -1.80 -3.00
C GLY A 90 -30.04 -2.22 -2.67
N TRP A 91 -29.67 -3.48 -2.94
CA TRP A 91 -28.30 -3.98 -2.74
C TRP A 91 -27.25 -3.21 -3.56
N PHE A 92 -27.59 -2.80 -4.79
CA PHE A 92 -26.69 -1.98 -5.63
C PHE A 92 -26.79 -0.49 -5.34
N ALA A 93 -27.96 0.01 -4.90
CA ALA A 93 -28.14 1.41 -4.52
C ALA A 93 -27.42 1.74 -3.22
N LEU A 94 -27.36 0.81 -2.27
CA LEU A 94 -26.75 0.99 -0.96
C LEU A 94 -25.28 1.47 -1.04
N PRO A 95 -24.35 0.77 -1.72
CA PRO A 95 -22.96 1.23 -1.81
C PRO A 95 -22.83 2.58 -2.53
N LEU A 96 -23.71 2.86 -3.50
CA LEU A 96 -23.74 4.17 -4.17
C LEU A 96 -24.15 5.28 -3.20
N ILE A 97 -25.23 5.07 -2.43
CA ILE A 97 -25.72 6.03 -1.44
C ILE A 97 -24.66 6.26 -0.36
N LEU A 98 -24.04 5.20 0.16
CA LEU A 98 -22.95 5.31 1.13
C LEU A 98 -21.77 6.12 0.54
N GLY A 99 -21.40 5.86 -0.72
CA GLY A 99 -20.33 6.59 -1.40
C GLY A 99 -20.56 8.10 -1.45
N TYR A 100 -21.79 8.56 -1.65
CA TYR A 100 -22.12 9.99 -1.62
C TYR A 100 -22.34 10.57 -0.21
N ALA A 101 -22.74 9.74 0.74
CA ALA A 101 -23.08 10.18 2.09
C ALA A 101 -21.84 10.31 3.00
N VAL A 102 -20.81 9.50 2.75
CA VAL A 102 -19.57 9.50 3.53
C VAL A 102 -18.59 10.52 2.95
N PRO A 103 -18.05 11.46 3.75
CA PRO A 103 -17.08 12.44 3.26
C PRO A 103 -15.78 11.74 2.85
N ASP A 104 -15.16 12.27 1.80
CA ASP A 104 -13.83 11.83 1.38
C ASP A 104 -12.80 12.20 2.47
N GLY A 105 -11.98 11.23 2.88
CA GLY A 105 -11.02 11.42 3.97
C GLY A 105 -9.76 10.59 3.77
N LEU A 106 -8.66 11.08 4.32
CA LEU A 106 -7.39 10.35 4.38
C LEU A 106 -7.51 9.17 5.33
N LEU A 107 -6.78 8.10 5.03
CA LEU A 107 -6.57 7.05 6.01
C LEU A 107 -5.77 7.62 7.20
N SER A 108 -6.35 7.58 8.40
CA SER A 108 -5.81 8.18 9.62
C SER A 108 -5.09 7.19 10.54
N SER A 109 -4.46 7.72 11.58
CA SER A 109 -3.75 7.02 12.63
C SER A 109 -4.65 6.03 13.38
N SER A 110 -5.96 6.27 13.45
CA SER A 110 -6.90 5.33 14.07
C SER A 110 -7.05 4.05 13.26
N MET A 111 -7.06 4.13 11.92
CA MET A 111 -7.01 2.95 11.05
C MET A 111 -5.65 2.28 11.08
N ALA A 112 -4.57 3.07 11.22
CA ALA A 112 -3.24 2.51 11.41
C ALA A 112 -3.15 1.71 12.71
N SER A 113 -3.76 2.20 13.79
CA SER A 113 -3.85 1.50 15.08
C SER A 113 -4.65 0.20 14.98
N ALA A 114 -5.77 0.23 14.25
CA ALA A 114 -6.60 -0.96 14.05
C ALA A 114 -5.91 -2.04 13.20
N LYS A 115 -5.04 -1.65 12.25
CA LYS A 115 -4.33 -2.58 11.37
C LYS A 115 -2.94 -2.99 11.87
N GLY A 116 -2.33 -2.20 12.75
CA GLY A 116 -0.94 -2.35 13.18
C GLY A 116 0.05 -1.84 12.11
N VAL A 117 1.00 -0.99 12.51
CA VAL A 117 2.01 -0.43 11.60
C VAL A 117 3.14 -1.41 11.36
N GLN A 118 3.50 -1.61 10.09
CA GLN A 118 4.65 -2.42 9.70
C GLN A 118 5.94 -1.64 9.92
N PHE A 119 6.63 -1.92 11.03
CA PHE A 119 7.96 -1.37 11.36
C PHE A 119 9.13 -2.33 11.04
N ALA A 120 8.82 -3.59 10.70
CA ALA A 120 9.79 -4.64 10.37
C ALA A 120 9.44 -5.34 9.03
N PRO A 121 9.45 -4.61 7.91
CA PRO A 121 9.01 -5.14 6.61
C PRO A 121 9.78 -6.35 6.07
N GLN A 122 10.99 -6.63 6.54
CA GLN A 122 11.76 -7.78 6.07
C GLN A 122 11.04 -9.13 6.27
N GLN A 123 10.13 -9.23 7.25
CA GLN A 123 9.34 -10.43 7.52
C GLN A 123 8.37 -10.76 6.37
N ILE A 124 8.13 -9.81 5.48
CA ILE A 124 7.28 -9.97 4.29
C ILE A 124 8.11 -10.48 3.10
N VAL A 125 9.40 -10.13 3.03
CA VAL A 125 10.29 -10.48 1.91
C VAL A 125 10.88 -11.87 2.08
N LYS A 126 11.26 -12.25 3.30
CA LYS A 126 11.80 -13.58 3.59
C LYS A 126 10.67 -14.51 4.01
N PRO A 127 10.39 -15.61 3.27
CA PRO A 127 9.52 -16.66 3.78
C PRO A 127 10.05 -17.13 5.13
N SER A 128 9.20 -17.21 6.15
CA SER A 128 9.55 -17.62 7.52
C SER A 128 10.00 -19.09 7.58
N ALA A 129 11.19 -19.39 7.07
CA ALA A 129 11.94 -20.60 7.35
C ALA A 129 12.94 -20.25 8.45
N ASP A 130 12.47 -20.09 9.70
CA ASP A 130 13.24 -20.23 10.97
C ASP A 130 12.52 -19.65 12.22
N LEU A 131 11.19 -19.75 12.31
CA LEU A 131 10.45 -19.39 13.54
C LEU A 131 9.71 -20.58 14.17
N SER A 132 10.27 -21.77 14.03
CA SER A 132 9.86 -22.95 14.80
C SER A 132 11.08 -23.61 15.44
N ALA A 133 11.65 -22.94 16.44
CA ALA A 133 12.61 -23.55 17.34
C ALA A 133 12.53 -22.88 18.72
N GLN A 134 11.48 -23.22 19.49
CA GLN A 134 11.55 -23.18 20.95
C GLN A 134 10.36 -23.93 21.57
N GLU A 135 10.54 -25.24 21.80
CA GLU A 135 10.21 -25.98 23.03
C GLU A 135 10.51 -27.46 22.80
N ASP A 136 11.69 -27.93 23.19
CA ASP A 136 11.84 -28.96 24.25
C ASP A 136 13.29 -29.44 24.41
N THR A 137 13.55 -29.90 25.62
CA THR A 137 14.82 -30.04 26.33
C THR A 137 15.76 -31.19 25.93
N ALA A 138 17.05 -30.93 26.20
CA ALA A 138 18.13 -31.85 26.68
C ALA A 138 19.07 -32.52 25.65
N PRO A 139 20.35 -32.76 26.05
CA PRO A 139 21.51 -32.78 25.15
C PRO A 139 22.07 -34.19 24.90
N GLU A 140 22.68 -34.44 23.73
CA GLU A 140 23.61 -35.56 23.56
C GLU A 140 24.64 -35.33 22.45
N ASP A 141 25.90 -35.56 22.86
CA ASP A 141 27.18 -35.83 22.20
C ASP A 141 27.38 -35.74 20.66
N THR A 142 28.45 -35.00 20.31
CA THR A 142 29.41 -35.09 19.18
C THR A 142 29.88 -36.55 18.85
N PRO A 143 30.61 -36.87 17.73
CA PRO A 143 31.19 -36.01 16.67
C PRO A 143 31.21 -36.55 15.22
N GLU A 144 31.69 -35.68 14.30
CA GLU A 144 32.72 -35.95 13.26
C GLU A 144 32.36 -35.98 11.74
N ALA A 145 33.28 -35.33 11.00
CA ALA A 145 33.72 -35.51 9.60
C ALA A 145 32.97 -34.87 8.39
N ALA A 146 33.53 -33.73 7.96
CA ALA A 146 34.19 -33.48 6.67
C ALA A 146 33.48 -33.75 5.32
N SER A 147 33.34 -32.69 4.50
CA SER A 147 34.05 -32.56 3.21
C SER A 147 33.86 -31.16 2.58
N GLU A 148 34.96 -30.63 2.03
CA GLU A 148 35.15 -29.29 1.46
C GLU A 148 34.67 -29.16 -0.04
N PRO A 149 35.15 -28.20 -0.86
CA PRO A 149 34.40 -27.01 -1.29
C PRO A 149 34.17 -27.00 -2.83
N SER A 150 33.43 -26.02 -3.36
CA SER A 150 33.49 -25.74 -4.81
C SER A 150 33.49 -24.26 -5.14
N SER A 151 34.72 -23.82 -5.45
CA SER A 151 35.13 -22.94 -6.55
C SER A 151 34.34 -21.65 -6.81
N SER A 152 34.89 -20.58 -6.23
CA SER A 152 34.92 -19.23 -6.79
C SER A 152 35.59 -19.22 -8.17
N THR A 153 34.97 -18.55 -9.13
CA THR A 153 35.66 -18.04 -10.34
C THR A 153 35.67 -16.52 -10.25
N ALA A 154 36.85 -15.96 -10.07
CA ALA A 154 37.09 -14.53 -10.00
C ALA A 154 37.29 -13.92 -11.40
N VAL A 155 36.75 -12.73 -11.60
CA VAL A 155 37.19 -11.76 -12.63
C VAL A 155 37.73 -10.53 -11.89
N PRO A 156 38.89 -9.96 -12.27
CA PRO A 156 39.53 -8.91 -11.49
C PRO A 156 39.15 -7.50 -11.99
N GLY A 157 38.65 -6.67 -11.08
CA GLY A 157 38.52 -5.22 -11.23
C GLY A 157 37.96 -4.59 -9.94
N ASP A 158 38.73 -3.70 -9.31
CA ASP A 158 38.37 -2.85 -8.14
C ASP A 158 37.98 -3.51 -6.80
N SER A 159 38.59 -4.67 -6.52
CA SER A 159 38.11 -5.68 -5.56
C SER A 159 38.09 -5.36 -4.06
N ASN A 160 38.39 -4.15 -3.59
CA ASN A 160 38.41 -3.89 -2.13
C ASN A 160 37.15 -3.21 -1.61
N GLU A 161 36.59 -2.26 -2.35
CA GLU A 161 35.36 -1.57 -1.94
C GLU A 161 34.13 -2.41 -2.26
N ASP A 162 34.07 -3.00 -3.46
CA ASP A 162 32.96 -3.87 -3.87
C ASP A 162 32.86 -5.13 -2.98
N ALA A 163 33.99 -5.75 -2.65
CA ALA A 163 34.00 -6.91 -1.75
C ALA A 163 33.56 -6.55 -0.31
N ALA A 164 33.86 -5.33 0.17
CA ALA A 164 33.38 -4.87 1.46
C ALA A 164 31.86 -4.60 1.44
N LEU A 165 31.34 -4.08 0.32
CA LEU A 165 29.91 -3.88 0.12
C LEU A 165 29.15 -5.20 -0.01
N ASP A 166 29.71 -6.22 -0.65
CA ASP A 166 29.11 -7.56 -0.72
C ASP A 166 28.88 -8.17 0.66
N ILE A 167 29.81 -7.94 1.61
CA ILE A 167 29.68 -8.42 2.98
C ILE A 167 28.56 -7.69 3.74
N LEU A 168 28.37 -6.39 3.48
CA LEU A 168 27.32 -5.58 4.11
C LEU A 168 25.92 -5.86 3.53
N PHE A 169 25.85 -6.32 2.28
CA PHE A 169 24.62 -6.57 1.54
C PHE A 169 24.56 -8.01 1.03
N PRO A 170 24.46 -9.01 1.94
CA PRO A 170 24.29 -10.40 1.53
C PRO A 170 23.01 -10.58 0.73
N THR A 171 23.09 -11.42 -0.31
CA THR A 171 22.00 -11.62 -1.27
C THR A 171 21.52 -13.06 -1.25
N ASP A 172 20.21 -13.22 -1.40
CA ASP A 172 19.55 -14.49 -1.71
C ASP A 172 18.58 -14.28 -2.89
N GLU A 173 17.90 -15.34 -3.32
CA GLU A 173 16.96 -15.33 -4.45
C GLU A 173 15.87 -14.25 -4.34
N PHE A 174 15.49 -13.86 -3.12
CA PHE A 174 14.44 -12.87 -2.87
C PHE A 174 14.98 -11.46 -2.58
N THR A 175 16.28 -11.33 -2.28
CA THR A 175 16.88 -10.07 -1.79
C THR A 175 17.88 -9.42 -2.75
N GLU A 176 18.21 -10.05 -3.89
CA GLU A 176 19.18 -9.53 -4.87
C GLU A 176 18.92 -8.07 -5.26
N SER A 177 17.67 -7.74 -5.62
CA SER A 177 17.28 -6.37 -6.00
C SER A 177 17.43 -5.38 -4.84
N TYR A 178 17.09 -5.80 -3.62
CA TYR A 178 17.22 -5.00 -2.41
C TYR A 178 18.68 -4.76 -2.01
N ALA A 179 19.55 -5.74 -2.23
CA ALA A 179 20.98 -5.62 -1.98
C ALA A 179 21.64 -4.64 -2.94
N LYS A 180 21.36 -4.75 -4.25
CA LYS A 180 21.84 -3.82 -5.27
C LYS A 180 21.41 -2.40 -4.93
N PHE A 181 20.13 -2.23 -4.58
CA PHE A 181 19.61 -0.93 -4.15
C PHE A 181 20.28 -0.43 -2.86
N GLY A 182 20.52 -1.32 -1.89
CA GLY A 182 21.19 -1.00 -0.64
C GLY A 182 22.62 -0.46 -0.83
N LYS A 183 23.39 -1.07 -1.74
CA LYS A 183 24.72 -0.59 -2.12
C LYS A 183 24.69 0.81 -2.71
N MET A 184 23.67 1.14 -3.50
CA MET A 184 23.49 2.49 -4.04
C MET A 184 23.11 3.49 -2.93
N LEU A 185 22.21 3.11 -2.03
CA LEU A 185 21.75 3.97 -0.93
C LEU A 185 22.86 4.27 0.07
N VAL A 186 23.71 3.29 0.42
CA VAL A 186 24.75 3.48 1.45
C VAL A 186 25.84 4.46 1.00
N GLN A 187 26.00 4.68 -0.31
CA GLN A 187 26.94 5.66 -0.85
C GLN A 187 26.41 7.10 -0.74
N GLN A 188 25.12 7.28 -0.44
CA GLN A 188 24.52 8.61 -0.29
C GLN A 188 24.79 9.18 1.11
N ASP A 189 25.11 10.48 1.17
CA ASP A 189 25.22 11.22 2.43
C ASP A 189 23.85 11.40 3.12
N LEU A 190 22.81 11.59 2.30
CA LEU A 190 21.43 11.73 2.71
C LEU A 190 20.55 10.78 1.90
N ILE A 191 19.99 9.79 2.57
CA ILE A 191 19.00 8.87 2.00
C ILE A 191 17.66 9.59 1.98
N LYS A 192 17.26 10.10 0.82
CA LYS A 192 15.96 10.75 0.65
C LYS A 192 14.93 9.71 0.20
N VAL A 193 14.00 9.38 1.09
CA VAL A 193 12.90 8.46 0.77
C VAL A 193 11.92 9.16 -0.16
N THR A 194 11.77 8.64 -1.37
CA THR A 194 10.85 9.16 -2.39
C THR A 194 9.51 8.43 -2.34
N ASP A 195 8.47 9.02 -2.90
CA ASP A 195 7.13 8.41 -2.96
C ASP A 195 7.11 7.13 -3.80
N LYS A 196 7.88 7.12 -4.91
CA LYS A 196 7.97 5.96 -5.82
C LYS A 196 8.62 4.76 -5.15
N GLN A 197 9.72 4.99 -4.42
CA GLN A 197 10.53 3.93 -3.80
C GLN A 197 10.34 3.88 -2.29
N PHE A 198 9.20 4.34 -1.79
CA PHE A 198 8.99 4.47 -0.35
C PHE A 198 9.06 3.11 0.33
N ILE A 199 8.35 2.12 -0.23
CA ILE A 199 8.27 0.78 0.33
C ILE A 199 9.64 0.12 0.25
N GLU A 200 10.25 0.16 -0.94
CA GLU A 200 11.51 -0.47 -1.29
C GLU A 200 12.66 0.07 -0.43
N THR A 201 12.70 1.39 -0.24
CA THR A 201 13.72 2.03 0.61
C THR A 201 13.61 1.52 2.04
N LEU A 202 12.43 1.55 2.66
CA LEU A 202 12.31 1.11 4.05
C LEU A 202 12.54 -0.40 4.20
N THR A 203 12.12 -1.21 3.21
CA THR A 203 12.43 -2.64 3.18
C THR A 203 13.94 -2.89 3.12
N THR A 204 14.67 -2.19 2.24
CA THR A 204 16.13 -2.29 2.15
C THR A 204 16.80 -1.88 3.46
N LEU A 205 16.37 -0.79 4.07
CA LEU A 205 16.93 -0.33 5.35
C LEU A 205 16.74 -1.36 6.46
N ASP A 206 15.58 -2.02 6.50
CA ASP A 206 15.24 -3.03 7.49
C ASP A 206 15.94 -4.37 7.24
N LEU A 207 16.12 -4.77 5.97
CA LEU A 207 16.89 -5.95 5.58
C LEU A 207 18.38 -5.82 5.93
N TYR A 208 18.96 -4.64 5.75
CA TYR A 208 20.41 -4.39 5.88
C TYR A 208 20.74 -3.38 6.97
N ARG A 209 20.08 -3.48 8.13
CA ARG A 209 20.14 -2.47 9.21
C ARG A 209 21.56 -2.02 9.54
N THR A 210 22.45 -2.97 9.77
CA THR A 210 23.85 -2.73 10.18
C THR A 210 24.59 -1.83 9.20
N ALA A 211 24.32 -1.94 7.90
CA ALA A 211 24.95 -1.12 6.87
C ALA A 211 24.51 0.36 6.91
N PHE A 212 23.34 0.63 7.50
CA PHE A 212 22.72 1.95 7.50
C PHE A 212 22.78 2.68 8.84
N ILE A 213 23.21 2.04 9.93
CA ILE A 213 23.37 2.69 11.24
C ILE A 213 24.26 3.93 11.10
N GLY A 214 23.78 5.06 11.61
CA GLY A 214 24.45 6.36 11.57
C GLY A 214 24.26 7.16 10.28
N LYS A 215 23.69 6.58 9.21
CA LYS A 215 23.35 7.31 7.98
C LYS A 215 22.23 8.30 8.22
N THR A 216 22.26 9.41 7.47
CA THR A 216 21.21 10.43 7.53
C THR A 216 20.08 10.05 6.59
N ILE A 217 18.85 10.06 7.08
CA ILE A 217 17.65 9.79 6.30
C ILE A 217 16.69 10.97 6.35
N GLN A 218 15.96 11.20 5.26
CA GLN A 218 14.80 12.08 5.20
C GLN A 218 13.57 11.30 4.75
N LEU A 219 12.53 11.31 5.58
CA LEU A 219 11.29 10.56 5.39
C LEU A 219 10.10 11.49 5.62
N SER A 220 9.04 11.36 4.82
CA SER A 220 7.78 12.08 5.03
C SER A 220 6.62 11.11 5.27
N GLY A 221 5.74 11.46 6.19
CA GLY A 221 4.57 10.66 6.55
C GLY A 221 3.70 11.34 7.60
N PHE A 222 2.59 10.71 7.95
CA PHE A 222 1.76 11.14 9.06
C PHE A 222 2.30 10.60 10.39
N VAL A 223 2.07 11.35 11.46
CA VAL A 223 2.44 10.98 12.82
C VAL A 223 1.43 9.96 13.37
N TYR A 224 1.95 8.83 13.82
CA TYR A 224 1.20 7.75 14.46
C TYR A 224 1.76 7.48 15.87
N ARG A 225 0.88 7.23 16.84
CA ARG A 225 1.26 6.88 18.21
C ARG A 225 0.32 5.81 18.75
N GLU A 226 0.88 4.95 19.58
CA GLU A 226 0.16 3.93 20.34
C GLU A 226 0.71 3.82 21.76
N GLU A 227 -0.03 3.16 22.64
CA GLU A 227 0.28 3.10 24.07
C GLU A 227 1.59 2.37 24.38
N ALA A 228 1.97 1.39 23.56
CA ALA A 228 3.21 0.64 23.73
C ALA A 228 4.48 1.44 23.39
N MET A 229 4.34 2.60 22.73
CA MET A 229 5.47 3.46 22.37
C MET A 229 5.90 4.37 23.53
N GLY A 230 7.20 4.65 23.63
CA GLY A 230 7.71 5.65 24.56
C GLY A 230 7.20 7.07 24.26
N LYS A 231 7.18 7.97 25.26
CA LYS A 231 6.68 9.36 25.11
C LYS A 231 7.41 10.19 24.05
N GLN A 232 8.65 9.82 23.71
CA GLN A 232 9.47 10.47 22.68
C GLN A 232 9.39 9.76 21.33
N GLN A 233 8.72 8.61 21.27
CA GLN A 233 8.61 7.78 20.08
C GLN A 233 7.27 8.02 19.35
N PHE A 234 7.30 7.91 18.04
CA PHE A 234 6.13 7.95 17.16
C PHE A 234 6.47 7.26 15.85
N GLY A 235 5.48 6.73 15.15
CA GLY A 235 5.62 6.29 13.77
C GLY A 235 5.58 7.48 12.81
N VAL A 236 6.46 7.47 11.81
CA VAL A 236 6.31 8.28 10.60
C VAL A 236 5.91 7.32 9.49
N SER A 237 4.64 7.36 9.11
CA SER A 237 4.02 6.32 8.30
C SER A 237 3.26 6.87 7.10
N ARG A 238 3.09 6.03 6.08
CA ARG A 238 2.14 6.21 4.98
C ARG A 238 1.38 4.91 4.79
N PHE A 239 0.19 4.98 4.20
CA PHE A 239 -0.51 3.75 3.83
C PHE A 239 0.00 3.23 2.49
N ALA A 240 0.47 1.99 2.49
CA ALA A 240 0.80 1.22 1.31
C ALA A 240 -0.48 0.61 0.71
N ILE A 241 -0.76 0.88 -0.56
CA ILE A 241 -1.90 0.33 -1.31
C ILE A 241 -1.43 -0.37 -2.57
N SER A 242 -2.04 -1.50 -2.91
CA SER A 242 -1.75 -2.20 -4.18
C SER A 242 -2.80 -1.88 -5.23
N CYS A 243 -4.07 -1.86 -4.85
CA CYS A 243 -5.18 -1.58 -5.74
C CYS A 243 -6.16 -0.56 -5.18
N CYS A 244 -6.52 -0.56 -3.90
CA CYS A 244 -7.53 0.34 -3.33
C CYS A 244 -7.43 0.48 -1.81
N SER A 245 -8.09 1.47 -1.22
CA SER A 245 -8.04 1.73 0.23
C SER A 245 -8.43 0.52 1.11
N ALA A 246 -9.15 -0.46 0.58
CA ALA A 246 -9.46 -1.70 1.29
C ALA A 246 -8.21 -2.55 1.60
N ASP A 247 -7.23 -2.58 0.69
CA ASP A 247 -5.96 -3.29 0.88
C ASP A 247 -4.88 -2.47 1.61
N ALA A 248 -5.21 -1.22 1.96
CA ALA A 248 -4.26 -0.29 2.53
C ALA A 248 -3.67 -0.80 3.85
N SER A 249 -2.34 -0.87 3.92
CA SER A 249 -1.61 -1.28 5.13
C SER A 249 -0.67 -0.16 5.57
N PRO A 250 -0.67 0.25 6.85
CA PRO A 250 0.22 1.29 7.32
C PRO A 250 1.67 0.81 7.33
N TYR A 251 2.54 1.61 6.74
CA TYR A 251 3.94 1.28 6.50
C TYR A 251 4.82 2.45 6.91
N GLY A 252 5.86 2.22 7.73
CA GLY A 252 6.67 3.33 8.20
C GLY A 252 7.84 2.96 9.09
N VAL A 253 8.44 3.98 9.68
CA VAL A 253 9.62 3.84 10.56
C VAL A 253 9.33 4.48 11.90
N MET A 254 9.83 3.88 12.97
CA MET A 254 9.79 4.50 14.28
C MET A 254 10.74 5.70 14.32
N ALA A 255 10.30 6.80 14.90
CA ALA A 255 11.08 8.02 15.08
C ALA A 255 11.16 8.37 16.56
N ASN A 256 12.34 8.76 17.03
CA ASN A 256 12.58 9.25 18.38
C ASN A 256 12.94 10.74 18.32
N PHE A 257 12.20 11.56 19.06
CA PHE A 257 12.37 13.00 19.08
C PHE A 257 12.11 13.58 20.47
N GLY A 258 13.07 14.35 21.00
CA GLY A 258 12.93 14.97 22.33
C GLY A 258 11.73 15.92 22.47
N ARG A 259 11.21 16.46 21.36
CA ARG A 259 10.01 17.32 21.31
C ARG A 259 8.82 16.62 20.66
N ALA A 260 8.73 15.30 20.73
CA ALA A 260 7.64 14.51 20.14
C ALA A 260 6.24 15.01 20.55
N SER A 261 6.06 15.48 21.80
CA SER A 261 4.78 16.03 22.29
C SER A 261 4.26 17.26 21.53
N THR A 262 5.08 17.89 20.68
CA THR A 262 4.66 19.00 19.81
C THR A 262 3.97 18.54 18.51
N LEU A 263 3.93 17.23 18.28
CA LEU A 263 3.37 16.59 17.10
C LEU A 263 2.11 15.80 17.49
N ALA A 264 0.97 16.19 16.93
CA ALA A 264 -0.28 15.48 17.11
C ALA A 264 -0.39 14.31 16.12
N ASN A 265 -1.23 13.32 16.45
CA ASN A 265 -1.58 12.28 15.50
C ASN A 265 -2.19 12.89 14.23
N ASP A 266 -2.00 12.22 13.09
CA ASP A 266 -2.44 12.65 11.75
C ASP A 266 -1.74 13.89 11.19
N GLU A 267 -0.84 14.54 11.93
CA GLU A 267 -0.01 15.62 11.38
C GLU A 267 1.00 15.05 10.38
N TRP A 268 1.04 15.66 9.19
CA TRP A 268 2.03 15.32 8.19
C TRP A 268 3.34 16.05 8.44
N VAL A 269 4.42 15.28 8.46
CA VAL A 269 5.76 15.78 8.75
C VAL A 269 6.78 15.21 7.79
N THR A 270 7.79 16.02 7.48
CA THR A 270 9.07 15.54 7.00
C THR A 270 10.04 15.49 8.18
N VAL A 271 10.57 14.31 8.47
CA VAL A 271 11.60 14.11 9.48
C VAL A 271 12.96 13.96 8.81
N THR A 272 14.00 14.45 9.47
CA THR A 272 15.39 14.20 9.10
C THR A 272 16.15 13.84 10.36
N GLY A 273 16.98 12.81 10.26
CA GLY A 273 17.67 12.25 11.42
C GLY A 273 18.67 11.17 11.04
N LYS A 274 19.28 10.57 12.05
CA LYS A 274 20.20 9.44 11.89
C LYS A 274 19.48 8.12 12.12
N LEU A 275 19.84 7.10 11.35
CA LEU A 275 19.34 5.75 11.54
C LEU A 275 20.04 5.06 12.71
N GLU A 276 19.26 4.44 13.58
CA GLU A 276 19.66 3.63 14.73
C GLU A 276 18.76 2.39 14.78
N THR A 277 19.02 1.47 15.71
CA THR A 277 18.10 0.36 16.00
C THR A 277 17.47 0.53 17.37
N THR A 278 16.29 -0.07 17.55
CA THR A 278 15.59 -0.14 18.84
C THR A 278 14.84 -1.46 18.92
N GLN A 279 14.55 -1.91 20.13
CA GLN A 279 13.60 -3.00 20.36
C GLN A 279 12.17 -2.45 20.38
N TYR A 280 11.25 -3.16 19.72
CA TYR A 280 9.81 -2.90 19.78
C TYR A 280 9.07 -4.23 19.61
N ASN A 281 8.21 -4.58 20.57
CA ASN A 281 7.54 -5.88 20.65
C ASN A 281 8.52 -7.07 20.50
N ASP A 282 9.65 -7.00 21.20
CA ASP A 282 10.74 -8.00 21.19
C ASP A 282 11.44 -8.21 19.84
N ILE A 283 11.13 -7.37 18.85
CA ILE A 283 11.75 -7.36 17.53
C ILE A 283 12.69 -6.16 17.43
N GLU A 284 13.90 -6.38 16.91
CA GLU A 284 14.80 -5.27 16.56
C GLU A 284 14.26 -4.58 15.31
N ILE A 285 14.07 -3.26 15.37
CA ILE A 285 13.59 -2.47 14.24
C ILE A 285 14.51 -1.27 14.01
N ILE A 286 14.46 -0.72 12.79
CA ILE A 286 15.09 0.58 12.50
C ILE A 286 14.31 1.71 13.18
N GLN A 287 15.06 2.66 13.74
CA GLN A 287 14.54 3.91 14.29
C GLN A 287 15.29 5.11 13.72
N ILE A 288 14.59 6.23 13.54
CA ILE A 288 15.19 7.51 13.19
C ILE A 288 15.37 8.34 14.46
N ASN A 289 16.61 8.66 14.83
CA ASN A 289 16.93 9.66 15.84
C ASN A 289 16.80 11.05 15.20
N VAL A 290 15.69 11.72 15.46
CA VAL A 290 15.25 12.90 14.70
C VAL A 290 15.99 14.16 15.15
N THR A 291 16.66 14.80 14.20
CA THR A 291 17.34 16.09 14.41
C THR A 291 16.50 17.27 13.91
N LYS A 292 15.65 17.06 12.90
CA LYS A 292 14.80 18.09 12.31
C LYS A 292 13.42 17.54 11.95
N VAL A 293 12.38 18.32 12.25
CA VAL A 293 11.00 18.07 11.83
C VAL A 293 10.46 19.31 11.14
N VAL A 294 9.80 19.11 10.00
CA VAL A 294 9.06 20.15 9.27
C VAL A 294 7.63 19.68 9.10
N LYS A 295 6.64 20.46 9.57
CA LYS A 295 5.23 20.19 9.29
C LYS A 295 4.94 20.53 7.84
N ILE A 296 4.24 19.64 7.15
CA ILE A 296 3.89 19.79 5.73
C ILE A 296 2.38 19.53 5.55
N ALA A 297 1.82 19.98 4.43
CA ALA A 297 0.51 19.48 4.01
C ALA A 297 0.64 18.02 3.54
N PRO A 298 -0.44 17.22 3.60
CA PRO A 298 -0.47 15.91 2.94
C PRO A 298 -0.04 16.05 1.46
N PRO A 299 0.81 15.14 0.94
CA PRO A 299 1.16 15.11 -0.48
C PRO A 299 -0.08 14.94 -1.36
N GLU A 300 0.05 15.30 -2.64
CA GLU A 300 -1.03 15.09 -3.62
C GLU A 300 -1.41 13.60 -3.71
N ASP A 301 -0.45 12.68 -3.67
CA ASP A 301 -0.73 11.26 -3.47
C ASP A 301 -0.35 10.89 -2.03
N PRO A 302 -1.31 10.75 -1.09
CA PRO A 302 -0.99 10.45 0.30
C PRO A 302 -0.51 9.01 0.49
N TYR A 303 -0.79 8.12 -0.45
CA TYR A 303 -0.48 6.71 -0.36
C TYR A 303 0.79 6.37 -1.13
N VAL A 304 1.31 5.18 -0.87
CA VAL A 304 2.48 4.63 -1.55
C VAL A 304 2.14 3.26 -2.12
N SER A 305 2.79 2.86 -3.19
CA SER A 305 2.56 1.56 -3.84
C SER A 305 3.91 0.92 -4.17
N PRO A 306 3.98 -0.41 -4.26
CA PRO A 306 5.21 -1.08 -4.66
C PRO A 306 5.67 -0.61 -6.04
N ASP A 307 6.97 -0.35 -6.20
CA ASP A 307 7.58 -0.05 -7.48
C ASP A 307 7.73 -1.35 -8.28
N LEU A 308 6.88 -1.52 -9.29
CA LEU A 308 6.86 -2.73 -10.12
C LEU A 308 8.05 -2.82 -11.08
N ASP A 309 8.76 -1.72 -11.27
CA ASP A 309 9.99 -1.67 -12.05
C ASP A 309 11.22 -1.95 -11.17
N PHE A 310 11.04 -2.14 -9.85
CA PHE A 310 12.12 -2.39 -8.92
C PHE A 310 12.88 -3.68 -9.27
N GLY A 311 14.20 -3.57 -9.44
CA GLY A 311 15.05 -4.70 -9.79
C GLY A 311 15.12 -5.04 -11.28
N LEU A 312 14.37 -4.33 -12.14
CA LEU A 312 14.41 -4.53 -13.60
C LEU A 312 15.47 -3.65 -14.30
N GLU A 313 16.20 -2.83 -13.54
CA GLU A 313 17.22 -1.88 -14.00
C GLU A 313 18.63 -2.49 -14.11
#